data_AF-A0A843I7R9-F1
#
_entry.id   AF-A0A843I7R9-F1
#
_cell.length_a   1.000
_cell.length_b   1.000
_cell.length_c   1.000
_cell.angle_alpha   90.00
_cell.angle_beta   90.00
_cell.angle_gamma   90.00
#
_symmetry.space_group_name_H-M   'P 1'
#
loop_
_entity.id
_entity.type
_entity.pdbx_description
1 polymer ?
#
loop_
_entity_poly.entity_id
_entity_poly.type
_entity_poly.pdbx_seq_one_letter_code
_entity_poly.pdbx_strand_id
1 'polypeptide(L)'
;TPGVLPAEGDGDLALAVVRGAVDPFSVDDAVPYAVALIERVLRYNPSALEIYGYAGSSAEEALEYVGRRYGRLMKGGKVNIDEAARRIIKDWIEGRLIYYYEPR
;
A
#
# COMPACT_ATOMS: atom_id res chain seq x y z
N THR A 1 -17.56 0.95 -21.51
CA THR A 1 -18.40 1.18 -20.31
C THR A 1 -17.49 1.60 -19.18
N PRO A 2 -17.75 2.71 -18.47
CA PRO A 2 -17.02 3.05 -17.25
C PRO A 2 -17.15 1.90 -16.23
N GLY A 3 -16.10 1.62 -15.46
CA GLY A 3 -16.12 0.59 -14.43
C GLY A 3 -17.17 0.93 -13.36
N VAL A 4 -18.10 0.03 -13.11
CA VAL A 4 -19.06 0.14 -12.00
C VAL A 4 -18.39 -0.47 -10.78
N LEU A 5 -17.84 0.37 -9.91
CA LEU A 5 -17.46 -0.06 -8.55
C LEU A 5 -18.76 -0.17 -7.74
N PRO A 6 -19.11 -1.35 -7.19
CA PRO A 6 -20.26 -1.46 -6.31
C PRO A 6 -20.07 -0.51 -5.12
N ALA A 7 -21.09 0.28 -4.84
CA ALA A 7 -21.11 1.23 -3.74
C ALA A 7 -20.76 0.53 -2.41
N GLU A 8 -19.86 1.16 -1.66
CA GLU A 8 -19.52 0.97 -0.24
C GLU A 8 -20.16 -0.24 0.44
N GLY A 9 -19.37 -1.29 0.64
CA GLY A 9 -19.85 -2.50 1.31
C GLY A 9 -18.84 -3.64 1.26
N ASP A 10 -17.74 -3.49 1.99
CA ASP A 10 -17.04 -4.56 2.70
C ASP A 10 -15.87 -3.87 3.41
N GLY A 11 -15.83 -3.89 4.75
CA GLY A 11 -14.85 -3.17 5.58
C GLY A 11 -13.38 -3.59 5.43
N ASP A 12 -13.01 -4.25 4.33
CA ASP A 12 -11.65 -4.68 4.03
C ASP A 12 -10.95 -3.62 3.15
N LEU A 13 -10.20 -2.75 3.83
CA LEU A 13 -9.41 -1.68 3.21
C LEU A 13 -8.40 -2.23 2.19
N ALA A 14 -7.85 -3.42 2.41
CA ALA A 14 -6.91 -4.03 1.47
C ALA A 14 -7.63 -4.42 0.16
N LEU A 15 -8.85 -4.96 0.25
CA LEU A 15 -9.64 -5.30 -0.93
C LEU A 15 -10.06 -4.05 -1.72
N ALA A 16 -10.35 -2.93 -1.05
CA ALA A 16 -10.60 -1.66 -1.73
C ALA A 16 -9.42 -1.25 -2.61
N VAL A 17 -8.19 -1.37 -2.10
CA VAL A 17 -6.97 -1.10 -2.88
C VAL A 17 -6.77 -2.12 -4.02
N VAL A 18 -6.93 -3.42 -3.72
CA VAL A 18 -6.78 -4.51 -4.69
C VAL A 18 -7.73 -4.36 -5.88
N ARG A 19 -8.96 -3.90 -5.62
CA ARG A 19 -10.00 -3.68 -6.64
C ARG A 19 -9.88 -2.35 -7.38
N GLY A 20 -8.87 -1.52 -7.05
CA GLY A 20 -8.70 -0.19 -7.64
C GLY A 20 -9.80 0.81 -7.24
N ALA A 21 -10.43 0.61 -6.08
CA ALA A 21 -11.46 1.51 -5.55
C ALA A 21 -10.87 2.71 -4.78
N VAL A 22 -9.56 2.70 -4.53
CA VAL A 22 -8.83 3.76 -3.82
C VAL A 22 -7.92 4.49 -4.79
N ASP A 23 -8.12 5.80 -4.93
CA ASP A 23 -7.20 6.67 -5.65
C ASP A 23 -6.20 7.29 -4.65
N PRO A 24 -4.89 6.97 -4.74
CA PRO A 24 -3.87 7.51 -3.84
C PRO A 24 -3.67 9.02 -3.97
N PHE A 25 -4.23 9.71 -4.98
CA PHE A 25 -4.12 11.15 -5.11
C PHE A 25 -5.28 11.93 -4.48
N SER A 26 -6.47 11.32 -4.38
CA SER A 26 -7.67 12.00 -3.86
C SER A 26 -8.13 11.48 -2.49
N VAL A 27 -7.64 10.33 -2.03
CA VAL A 27 -7.96 9.83 -0.68
C VAL A 27 -7.41 10.77 0.41
N ASP A 28 -8.23 11.05 1.43
CA ASP A 28 -7.87 11.94 2.54
C ASP A 28 -6.67 11.39 3.35
N ASP A 29 -6.76 10.13 3.77
CA ASP A 29 -5.69 9.43 4.49
C ASP A 29 -5.39 8.09 3.79
N ALA A 30 -4.20 7.98 3.21
CA ALA A 30 -3.77 6.78 2.50
C ALA A 30 -3.22 5.70 3.45
N VAL A 31 -2.88 6.06 4.70
CA VAL A 31 -2.14 5.18 5.61
C VAL A 31 -2.92 3.91 5.95
N PRO A 32 -4.22 3.94 6.34
CA PRO A 32 -4.97 2.73 6.67
C PRO A 32 -5.05 1.74 5.50
N TYR A 33 -5.19 2.26 4.28
CA TYR A 33 -5.25 1.47 3.05
C TYR A 33 -3.90 0.81 2.74
N ALA A 34 -2.80 1.56 2.87
CA ALA A 34 -1.48 1.01 2.65
C ALA A 34 -1.11 -0.03 3.72
N VAL A 35 -1.44 0.22 4.99
CA VAL A 35 -1.23 -0.75 6.08
C VAL A 35 -1.94 -2.06 5.77
N ALA A 36 -3.25 -2.00 5.46
CA ALA A 36 -4.03 -3.19 5.15
C ALA A 36 -3.47 -3.94 3.91
N LEU A 37 -3.03 -3.22 2.88
CA LEU A 37 -2.37 -3.81 1.71
C LEU A 37 -1.06 -4.50 2.09
N ILE A 38 -0.19 -3.83 2.88
CA ILE A 38 1.11 -4.38 3.29
C ILE A 38 0.92 -5.62 4.17
N GLU A 39 0.01 -5.59 5.13
CA GLU A 39 -0.31 -6.77 5.96
C GLU A 39 -0.78 -7.96 5.12
N ARG A 40 -1.59 -7.67 4.09
CA ARG A 40 -2.05 -8.68 3.13
C ARG A 40 -0.88 -9.24 2.32
N VAL A 41 0.03 -8.38 1.85
CA VAL A 41 1.26 -8.80 1.16
C VAL A 41 2.14 -9.64 2.07
N LEU A 42 2.39 -9.22 3.31
CA LEU A 42 3.15 -9.96 4.31
C LEU A 42 2.53 -11.33 4.61
N ARG A 43 1.21 -11.45 4.56
CA ARG A 43 0.51 -12.73 4.78
C ARG A 43 0.69 -13.70 3.61
N TYR A 44 0.61 -13.22 2.36
CA TYR A 44 0.56 -14.08 1.18
C TYR A 44 1.90 -14.21 0.45
N ASN A 45 2.69 -13.14 0.38
CA ASN A 45 3.96 -13.10 -0.31
C ASN A 45 4.91 -12.02 0.28
N PRO A 46 5.52 -12.23 1.46
CA PRO A 46 6.40 -11.25 2.09
C PRO A 46 7.55 -10.76 1.19
N SER A 47 8.08 -11.62 0.31
CA SER A 47 9.18 -11.28 -0.60
C SER A 47 8.81 -10.20 -1.63
N ALA A 48 7.51 -9.94 -1.84
CA ALA A 48 7.08 -8.83 -2.70
C ALA A 48 7.55 -7.46 -2.19
N LEU A 49 7.80 -7.29 -0.88
CA LEU A 49 8.33 -6.04 -0.33
C LEU A 49 9.85 -5.87 -0.55
N GLU A 50 10.56 -6.92 -1.00
CA GLU A 50 11.98 -6.84 -1.34
C GLU A 50 12.24 -5.92 -2.54
N ILE A 51 11.24 -5.60 -3.35
CA ILE A 51 11.34 -4.56 -4.40
C ILE A 51 11.73 -3.20 -3.80
N TYR A 52 11.36 -2.98 -2.54
CA TYR A 52 11.76 -1.82 -1.77
C TYR A 52 13.08 -2.05 -1.04
N GLY A 53 13.58 -3.28 -0.94
CA GLY A 53 14.69 -3.65 -0.07
C GLY A 53 14.29 -3.82 1.40
N TYR A 54 12.99 -3.96 1.67
CA TYR A 54 12.46 -4.23 3.00
C TYR A 54 12.28 -5.74 3.20
N ALA A 55 12.73 -6.27 4.34
CA ALA A 55 12.67 -7.70 4.70
C ALA A 55 12.12 -7.93 6.12
N GLY A 56 11.41 -6.94 6.69
CA GLY A 56 10.79 -7.07 8.01
C GLY A 56 9.35 -7.60 7.92
N SER A 57 8.62 -7.49 9.03
CA SER A 57 7.29 -8.10 9.21
C SER A 57 6.21 -7.13 9.71
N SER A 58 6.46 -5.83 9.71
CA SER A 58 5.52 -4.79 10.15
C SER A 58 5.19 -3.83 9.01
N ALA A 59 3.92 -3.46 8.90
CA ALA A 59 3.47 -2.48 7.91
C ALA A 59 3.99 -1.08 8.22
N GLU A 60 4.05 -0.71 9.50
CA GLU A 60 4.58 0.56 10.00
C GLU A 60 6.07 0.69 9.68
N GLU A 61 6.85 -0.35 9.94
CA GLU A 61 8.26 -0.41 9.57
C GLU A 61 8.47 -0.34 8.06
N ALA A 62 7.63 -1.03 7.27
CA ALA A 62 7.69 -0.96 5.82
C ALA A 62 7.43 0.47 5.32
N LEU A 63 6.43 1.17 5.87
CA LEU A 63 6.15 2.57 5.54
C LEU A 63 7.29 3.51 5.91
N GLU A 64 7.86 3.36 7.11
CA GLU A 64 9.04 4.12 7.50
C GLU A 64 10.22 3.87 6.56
N TYR A 65 10.48 2.60 6.25
CA TYR A 65 11.59 2.19 5.41
C TYR A 65 11.44 2.73 3.98
N VAL A 66 10.27 2.56 3.37
CA VAL A 66 9.95 3.08 2.03
C VAL A 66 10.05 4.62 2.04
N GLY A 67 9.52 5.28 3.06
CA GLY A 67 9.59 6.72 3.15
C GLY A 67 11.03 7.25 3.25
N ARG A 68 11.89 6.61 4.07
CA ARG A 68 13.33 6.94 4.12
C ARG A 68 14.03 6.67 2.79
N ARG A 69 13.80 5.50 2.19
CA ARG A 69 14.45 5.08 0.94
C ARG A 69 14.18 6.02 -0.22
N TYR A 70 12.93 6.48 -0.35
CA TYR A 70 12.51 7.35 -1.47
C TYR A 70 12.48 8.83 -1.10
N GLY A 71 13.08 9.24 0.02
CA GLY A 71 13.20 10.64 0.40
C GLY A 71 11.86 11.33 0.72
N ARG A 72 10.85 10.57 1.14
CA ARG A 72 9.56 11.12 1.59
C ARG A 72 9.71 11.64 3.01
N LEU A 73 10.31 12.81 3.13
CA LEU A 73 10.61 13.44 4.41
C LEU A 73 9.84 14.76 4.53
N MET A 74 9.27 14.98 5.72
CA MET A 74 8.77 16.27 6.15
C MET A 74 9.93 17.20 6.55
N LYS A 75 9.61 18.48 6.75
CA LYS A 75 10.54 19.44 7.36
C LYS A 75 11.04 18.88 8.70
N GLY A 76 12.35 18.92 8.90
CA GLY A 76 13.00 18.36 10.09
C GLY A 76 13.40 16.89 9.98
N GLY A 77 13.32 16.28 8.78
CA GLY A 77 13.87 14.94 8.51
C GLY A 77 13.02 13.77 9.00
N LYS A 78 11.82 14.04 9.51
CA LYS A 78 10.84 12.99 9.84
C LYS A 78 10.24 12.40 8.57
N VAL A 79 10.00 11.09 8.55
CA VAL A 79 9.36 10.43 7.41
C VAL A 79 7.92 10.94 7.26
N ASN A 80 7.53 11.27 6.02
CA ASN A 80 6.16 11.51 5.65
C ASN A 80 5.49 10.15 5.34
N ILE A 81 4.76 9.63 6.33
CA ILE A 81 4.12 8.32 6.26
C ILE A 81 2.98 8.30 5.23
N ASP A 82 2.21 9.38 5.10
CA ASP A 82 1.13 9.48 4.13
C ASP A 82 1.68 9.42 2.69
N GLU A 83 2.74 10.17 2.39
CA GLU A 83 3.42 10.10 1.08
C GLU A 83 4.03 8.71 0.79
N ALA A 84 4.55 8.03 1.82
CA ALA A 84 5.02 6.65 1.69
C ALA A 84 3.86 5.67 1.41
N ALA A 85 2.73 5.85 2.07
CA ALA A 85 1.51 5.07 1.85
C ALA A 85 0.99 5.24 0.42
N ARG A 86 0.85 6.50 -0.06
CA ARG A 86 0.44 6.82 -1.44
C ARG A 86 1.39 6.18 -2.47
N ARG A 87 2.70 6.19 -2.22
CA ARG A 87 3.71 5.55 -3.07
C ARG A 87 3.45 4.04 -3.22
N ILE A 88 3.21 3.34 -2.11
CA ILE A 88 2.99 1.88 -2.11
C ILE A 88 1.68 1.52 -2.81
N ILE A 89 0.60 2.25 -2.53
CA ILE A 89 -0.69 2.05 -3.22
C ILE A 89 -0.52 2.27 -4.73
N LYS A 90 0.21 3.32 -5.13
CA LYS A 90 0.52 3.58 -6.54
C LYS A 90 1.35 2.46 -7.17
N ASP A 91 2.33 1.92 -6.46
CA ASP A 91 3.13 0.79 -6.93
C ASP A 91 2.31 -0.47 -7.16
N TRP A 92 1.32 -0.72 -6.31
CA TRP A 92 0.36 -1.79 -6.53
C TRP A 92 -0.47 -1.54 -7.80
N ILE A 93 -1.07 -0.36 -7.94
CA ILE A 93 -1.92 0.00 -9.09
C ILE A 93 -1.13 -0.08 -10.42
N GLU A 94 0.14 0.34 -10.40
CA GLU A 94 1.02 0.30 -11.58
C GLU A 94 1.68 -1.06 -11.81
N GLY A 95 1.37 -2.07 -10.98
CA GLY A 95 1.90 -3.43 -11.11
C GLY A 95 3.39 -3.56 -10.79
N ARG A 96 3.98 -2.63 -10.03
CA ARG A 96 5.36 -2.73 -9.52
C ARG A 96 5.43 -3.58 -8.26
N LEU A 97 4.44 -3.44 -7.38
CA LEU A 97 4.22 -4.32 -6.23
C LEU A 97 3.26 -5.42 -6.66
N ILE A 98 3.72 -6.66 -6.73
CA ILE A 98 2.93 -7.81 -7.18
C ILE A 98 2.90 -8.86 -6.08
N TYR A 99 1.71 -9.30 -5.71
CA TYR A 99 1.51 -10.52 -4.94
C TYR A 99 0.34 -11.31 -5.51
N TYR A 100 0.35 -12.62 -5.29
CA TYR A 100 -0.73 -13.52 -5.67
C TYR A 100 -1.17 -14.31 -4.45
N TYR A 101 -2.43 -14.73 -4.44
CA TYR A 101 -2.94 -15.71 -3.49
C TYR A 101 -3.48 -16.90 -4.28
N GLU A 102 -3.22 -18.10 -3.80
CA GLU A 102 -3.82 -19.31 -4.37
C GLU A 102 -5.27 -19.43 -3.88
N PRO A 103 -6.26 -19.53 -4.79
CA PRO A 103 -7.62 -19.84 -4.39
C PRO A 103 -7.67 -21.24 -3.77
N ARG A 104 -8.26 -21.34 -2.58
CA ARG A 104 -8.52 -22.62 -1.90
C ARG A 104 -9.88 -23.18 -2.29
#